data_AF-A0A955ZHX1-F1
#
_entry.id   AF-A0A955ZHX1-F1
#
_cell.length_a   1.000
_cell.length_b   1.000
_cell.length_c   1.000
_cell.angle_alpha   90.00
_cell.angle_beta   90.00
_cell.angle_gamma   90.00
#
_symmetry.space_group_name_H-M   'P 1'
#
loop_
_entity.id
_entity.type
_entity.pdbx_description
1 polymer ?
#
loop_
_entity_poly.entity_id
_entity_poly.type
_entity_poly.pdbx_seq_one_letter_code
_entity_poly.pdbx_strand_id
1 'polypeptide(L)'
;MAWTVAAIDPLTGSRELLVEVHPDMGEVTDATLHPFAERLFHRNVRVGLVVTPAQTVVLRDTLSSMQFVDNRYALARLDTDVLMRHARLGGPRSGEHFLSQVVTWLEAVGSSWYTFLHESAVQAMVPDVVGNLAGATLETWEGLLESHDAAE
;
A
#
# COMPACT_ATOMS: atom_id res chain seq x y z
N MET A 1 7.13 -14.98 -2.11
CA MET A 1 8.05 -13.96 -1.57
C MET A 1 7.29 -12.65 -1.42
N ALA A 2 7.68 -11.72 -0.55
CA ALA A 2 6.98 -10.43 -0.37
C ALA A 2 7.97 -9.26 -0.37
N TRP A 3 7.50 -8.08 -0.77
CA TRP A 3 8.26 -6.84 -0.74
C TRP A 3 7.52 -5.75 0.01
N THR A 4 8.29 -4.84 0.58
CA THR A 4 7.75 -3.61 1.15
C THR A 4 8.15 -2.43 0.27
N VAL A 5 7.20 -1.57 -0.05
CA VAL A 5 7.45 -0.26 -0.66
C VAL A 5 6.97 0.80 0.32
N ALA A 6 7.78 1.81 0.61
CA ALA A 6 7.40 2.95 1.45
C ALA A 6 7.40 4.21 0.63
N ALA A 7 6.38 5.04 0.82
CA ALA A 7 6.41 6.43 0.38
C ALA A 7 7.03 7.27 1.50
N ILE A 8 8.12 7.94 1.18
CA ILE A 8 8.89 8.76 2.11
C ILE A 8 8.77 10.22 1.69
N ASP A 9 8.36 11.07 2.63
CA ASP A 9 8.42 12.52 2.46
C ASP A 9 9.91 12.94 2.37
N PRO A 10 10.38 13.48 1.23
CA PRO A 10 11.78 13.86 1.06
C PRO A 10 12.22 15.01 1.99
N LEU A 11 11.30 15.79 2.55
CA LEU A 11 11.61 16.91 3.44
C LEU A 11 11.84 16.46 4.87
N THR A 12 11.02 15.54 5.37
CA THR A 12 11.08 15.08 6.77
C THR A 12 11.75 13.72 6.93
N GLY A 13 11.91 12.95 5.84
CA GLY A 13 12.32 11.55 5.88
C GLY A 13 11.26 10.62 6.49
N SER A 14 10.05 11.12 6.74
CA SER A 14 8.99 10.34 7.38
C SER A 14 8.35 9.38 6.37
N ARG A 15 8.08 8.15 6.83
CA ARG A 15 7.28 7.19 6.07
C ARG A 15 5.81 7.55 6.20
N GLU A 16 5.18 7.92 5.10
CA GLU A 16 3.77 8.35 5.10
C GLU A 16 2.83 7.23 4.66
N LEU A 17 3.34 6.27 3.89
CA LEU A 17 2.59 5.12 3.36
C LEU A 17 3.48 3.89 3.36
N LEU A 18 2.91 2.73 3.71
CA LEU A 18 3.54 1.43 3.48
C LEU A 18 2.69 0.59 2.53
N VAL A 19 3.36 -0.13 1.65
CA VAL A 19 2.74 -1.03 0.68
C VAL A 19 3.43 -2.37 0.75
N GLU A 20 2.66 -3.43 0.94
CA GLU A 20 3.16 -4.79 0.84
C GLU A 20 2.74 -5.42 -0.46
N VAL A 21 3.72 -5.92 -1.20
CA VAL A 21 3.50 -6.54 -2.49
C VAL A 21 3.73 -8.05 -2.36
N HIS A 22 2.65 -8.82 -2.56
CA HIS A 22 2.65 -10.27 -2.47
C HIS A 22 2.34 -10.88 -3.85
N PRO A 23 3.34 -11.07 -4.73
CA PRO A 23 3.18 -11.56 -6.10
C PRO A 23 2.59 -12.97 -6.22
N ASP A 24 2.79 -13.80 -5.20
CA ASP A 24 2.43 -15.22 -5.22
C ASP A 24 1.17 -15.50 -4.40
N MET A 25 0.58 -14.47 -3.79
CA MET A 25 -0.62 -14.57 -2.97
C MET A 25 -1.86 -14.39 -3.84
N GLY A 26 -2.88 -15.23 -3.59
CA GLY A 26 -4.22 -15.01 -4.14
C GLY A 26 -4.93 -13.88 -3.38
N GLU A 27 -5.95 -14.22 -2.61
CA GLU A 27 -6.66 -13.25 -1.80
C GLU A 27 -5.94 -12.97 -0.47
N VAL A 28 -5.73 -11.69 -0.16
CA VAL A 28 -5.45 -11.19 1.20
C VAL A 28 -6.50 -11.69 2.20
N THR A 29 -6.01 -12.30 3.28
CA THR A 29 -6.81 -12.80 4.40
C THR A 29 -6.55 -11.99 5.68
N ASP A 30 -7.37 -12.19 6.71
CA ASP A 30 -7.16 -11.54 8.02
C ASP A 30 -5.80 -11.89 8.65
N ALA A 31 -5.27 -13.09 8.37
CA ALA A 31 -3.94 -13.50 8.81
C ALA A 31 -2.80 -12.68 8.17
N THR A 32 -3.06 -12.07 7.01
CA THR A 32 -2.13 -11.11 6.37
C THR A 32 -2.36 -9.70 6.89
N LEU A 33 -3.63 -9.31 7.08
CA LEU A 33 -4.00 -7.95 7.47
C LEU A 33 -3.59 -7.60 8.89
N HIS A 34 -3.76 -8.51 9.85
CA HIS A 34 -3.47 -8.21 11.25
C HIS A 34 -1.98 -7.90 11.50
N PRO A 35 -1.01 -8.73 11.05
CA PRO A 35 0.42 -8.39 11.17
C PRO A 35 0.80 -7.11 10.42
N PHE A 36 0.16 -6.82 9.29
CA PHE A 36 0.41 -5.58 8.55
C PHE A 36 -0.09 -4.35 9.32
N ALA A 37 -1.28 -4.44 9.90
CA ALA A 37 -1.85 -3.38 10.72
C ALA A 37 -1.00 -3.08 11.96
N GLU A 38 -0.45 -4.11 12.62
CA GLU A 38 0.51 -3.94 13.71
C GLU A 38 1.77 -3.19 13.25
N ARG A 39 2.32 -3.53 12.07
CA ARG A 39 3.48 -2.83 11.49
C ARG A 39 3.19 -1.36 11.22
N LEU A 40 2.02 -1.05 10.65
CA LEU A 40 1.58 0.32 10.42
C LEU A 40 1.56 1.10 11.74
N PHE A 41 0.96 0.53 12.80
CA PHE A 41 0.89 1.15 14.12
C PHE A 41 2.28 1.39 14.73
N HIS A 42 3.14 0.36 14.77
CA HIS A 42 4.48 0.47 15.36
C HIS A 42 5.37 1.48 14.63
N ARG A 43 5.16 1.64 13.32
CA ARG A 43 5.90 2.61 12.50
C ARG A 43 5.24 3.98 12.40
N ASN A 44 4.15 4.21 13.15
CA ASN A 44 3.35 5.44 13.12
C ASN A 44 2.89 5.83 11.70
N VAL A 45 2.57 4.83 10.87
CA VAL A 45 2.04 4.98 9.52
C VAL A 45 0.54 4.78 9.56
N ARG A 46 -0.24 5.73 9.06
CA ARG A 46 -1.71 5.74 9.21
C ARG A 46 -2.46 5.03 8.10
N VAL A 47 -1.83 4.83 6.96
CA VAL A 47 -2.44 4.21 5.80
C VAL A 47 -1.46 3.22 5.19
N GLY A 48 -1.98 2.09 4.74
CA GLY A 48 -1.19 1.08 4.06
C GLY A 48 -1.96 0.37 2.96
N LEU A 49 -1.23 -0.26 2.05
CA LEU A 49 -1.79 -1.13 1.04
C LEU A 49 -1.22 -2.53 1.15
N VAL A 50 -2.07 -3.55 0.99
CA VAL A 50 -1.63 -4.91 0.68
C VAL A 50 -2.05 -5.20 -0.75
N VAL A 51 -1.08 -5.44 -1.63
CA VAL A 51 -1.27 -5.59 -3.07
C VAL A 51 -0.90 -7.00 -3.48
N THR A 52 -1.88 -7.74 -3.98
CA THR A 52 -1.73 -9.06 -4.60
C THR A 52 -2.22 -9.00 -6.05
N PRO A 53 -1.86 -9.97 -6.90
CA PRO A 53 -2.44 -10.06 -8.24
C PRO A 53 -3.96 -10.11 -8.25
N ALA A 54 -4.61 -10.66 -7.22
CA ALA A 54 -6.06 -10.75 -7.15
C ALA A 54 -6.71 -9.47 -6.61
N GLN A 55 -6.12 -8.83 -5.58
CA GLN A 55 -6.73 -7.68 -4.93
C GLN A 55 -5.74 -6.70 -4.31
N THR A 56 -6.18 -5.45 -4.23
CA THR A 56 -5.53 -4.37 -3.52
C THR A 56 -6.39 -3.99 -2.33
N VAL A 57 -5.88 -4.19 -1.13
CA VAL A 57 -6.56 -3.83 0.12
C VAL A 57 -5.95 -2.57 0.68
N VAL A 58 -6.76 -1.53 0.84
CA VAL A 58 -6.38 -0.30 1.52
C VAL A 58 -6.77 -0.41 2.99
N LEU A 59 -5.79 -0.26 3.88
CA LEU A 59 -5.99 -0.20 5.32
C LEU A 59 -5.80 1.25 5.78
N ARG A 60 -6.73 1.77 6.57
CA ARG A 60 -6.61 3.08 7.19
C ARG A 60 -6.84 3.01 8.68
N ASP A 61 -5.94 3.60 9.46
CA ASP A 61 -6.15 3.85 10.87
C ASP A 61 -7.16 5.00 11.03
N THR A 62 -8.29 4.72 11.68
CA THR A 62 -9.39 5.67 11.86
C THR A 62 -9.23 6.58 13.08
N LEU A 63 -8.01 6.68 13.65
CA LEU A 63 -7.62 7.66 14.67
C LEU A 63 -8.49 7.69 15.92
N SER A 64 -8.81 6.50 16.45
CA SER A 64 -9.43 6.38 17.77
C SER A 64 -8.48 5.84 18.85
N SER A 65 -7.22 5.54 18.52
CA SER A 65 -6.45 4.54 19.27
C SER A 65 -5.10 5.08 19.75
N MET A 66 -5.00 5.47 21.03
CA MET A 66 -3.71 5.66 21.73
C MET A 66 -3.01 4.31 22.04
N GLN A 67 -3.61 3.19 21.64
CA GLN A 67 -3.16 1.82 21.82
C GLN A 67 -3.58 1.01 20.60
N PHE A 68 -2.81 0.00 20.18
CA PHE A 68 -3.25 -0.93 19.15
C PHE A 68 -4.48 -1.70 19.67
N VAL A 69 -5.61 -1.55 18.98
CA VAL A 69 -6.84 -2.30 19.30
C VAL A 69 -7.25 -3.01 18.03
N ASP A 70 -7.33 -4.33 18.10
CA ASP A 70 -7.83 -5.16 17.02
C ASP A 70 -9.17 -4.64 16.49
N ASN A 71 -9.32 -4.62 15.16
CA ASN A 71 -10.53 -4.22 14.44
C ASN A 71 -10.85 -2.71 14.36
N ARG A 72 -9.88 -1.81 14.52
CA ARG A 72 -10.10 -0.35 14.32
C ARG A 72 -9.69 0.21 12.95
N TYR A 73 -9.28 -0.65 12.03
CA TYR A 73 -8.88 -0.24 10.69
C TYR A 73 -10.08 -0.23 9.74
N ALA A 74 -10.23 0.84 8.98
CA ALA A 74 -11.12 0.84 7.83
C ALA A 74 -10.45 0.07 6.69
N LEU A 75 -11.18 -0.87 6.11
CA LEU A 75 -10.72 -1.70 5.00
C LEU A 75 -11.52 -1.38 3.74
N ALA A 76 -10.81 -1.14 2.64
CA ALA A 76 -11.40 -1.12 1.30
C ALA A 76 -10.69 -2.16 0.44
N ARG A 77 -11.45 -2.98 -0.29
CA ARG A 77 -10.92 -4.00 -1.21
C ARG A 77 -11.21 -3.58 -2.63
N LEU A 78 -10.18 -3.61 -3.47
CA LEU A 78 -10.20 -3.21 -4.87
C LEU A 78 -9.65 -4.35 -5.73
N ASP A 79 -10.17 -4.49 -6.94
CA ASP A 79 -9.66 -5.47 -7.91
C ASP A 79 -8.36 -4.95 -8.54
N THR A 80 -7.25 -5.65 -8.33
CA THR A 80 -5.94 -5.24 -8.86
C THR A 80 -5.90 -5.26 -10.38
N ASP A 81 -6.57 -6.20 -11.04
CA ASP A 81 -6.60 -6.25 -12.51
C ASP A 81 -7.28 -5.02 -13.08
N VAL A 82 -8.39 -4.58 -12.47
CA VAL A 82 -9.07 -3.34 -12.85
C VAL A 82 -8.15 -2.13 -12.69
N LEU A 83 -7.45 -2.01 -11.56
CA LEU A 83 -6.52 -0.91 -11.30
C LEU A 83 -5.38 -0.87 -12.32
N MET A 84 -4.71 -2.01 -12.55
CA MET A 84 -3.55 -2.09 -13.45
C MET A 84 -3.94 -1.85 -14.91
N ARG A 85 -5.09 -2.37 -15.35
CA ARG A 85 -5.60 -2.10 -16.70
C ARG A 85 -5.99 -0.65 -16.89
N HIS A 86 -6.64 -0.04 -15.91
CA HIS A 86 -6.97 1.38 -15.95
C HIS A 86 -5.70 2.24 -16.06
N ALA A 87 -4.65 1.86 -15.32
CA ALA A 87 -3.34 2.49 -15.40
C ALA A 87 -2.56 2.19 -16.71
N ARG A 88 -3.16 1.47 -17.66
CA ARG A 88 -2.55 1.03 -18.94
C ARG A 88 -1.30 0.15 -18.76
N LEU A 89 -1.18 -0.53 -17.63
CA LEU A 89 -0.09 -1.46 -17.33
C LEU A 89 -0.41 -2.91 -17.73
N GLY A 90 -1.62 -3.16 -18.24
CA GLY A 90 -2.12 -4.50 -18.54
C GLY A 90 -2.64 -5.22 -17.30
N GLY A 91 -2.78 -6.54 -17.39
CA GLY A 91 -3.16 -7.37 -16.24
C GLY A 91 -1.99 -7.60 -15.27
N PRO A 92 -2.27 -8.10 -14.06
CA PRO A 92 -1.26 -8.42 -13.05
C PRO A 92 -0.22 -9.40 -13.59
N ARG A 93 1.06 -9.03 -13.45
CA ARG A 93 2.18 -9.92 -13.74
C ARG A 93 2.48 -10.83 -12.55
N SER A 94 3.40 -11.78 -12.71
CA SER A 94 3.85 -12.69 -11.64
C SER A 94 5.27 -12.36 -11.18
N GLY A 95 5.61 -12.77 -9.95
CA GLY A 95 6.95 -12.61 -9.36
C GLY A 95 7.41 -11.16 -9.30
N GLU A 96 8.70 -10.92 -9.56
CA GLU A 96 9.33 -9.58 -9.50
C GLU A 96 8.73 -8.59 -10.51
N HIS A 97 8.20 -9.07 -11.63
CA HIS A 97 7.55 -8.18 -12.60
C HIS A 97 6.26 -7.56 -12.04
N PHE A 98 5.61 -8.22 -11.09
CA PHE A 98 4.47 -7.65 -10.38
C PHE A 98 4.90 -6.47 -9.50
N LEU A 99 6.01 -6.61 -8.77
CA LEU A 99 6.58 -5.51 -7.98
C LEU A 99 6.86 -4.28 -8.85
N SER A 100 7.56 -4.45 -9.98
CA SER A 100 7.84 -3.32 -10.88
C SER A 100 6.56 -2.66 -11.40
N GLN A 101 5.52 -3.47 -11.68
CA GLN A 101 4.21 -2.98 -12.11
C GLN A 101 3.52 -2.16 -11.00
N VAL A 102 3.55 -2.63 -9.76
CA VAL A 102 2.99 -1.93 -8.61
C VAL A 102 3.72 -0.61 -8.35
N VAL A 103 5.05 -0.58 -8.38
CA VAL A 103 5.83 0.65 -8.21
C VAL A 103 5.47 1.67 -9.30
N THR A 104 5.46 1.24 -10.57
CA THR A 104 5.07 2.11 -11.71
C THR A 104 3.66 2.67 -11.52
N TRP A 105 2.73 1.85 -11.03
CA TRP A 105 1.37 2.28 -10.74
C TRP A 105 1.31 3.33 -9.62
N LEU A 106 2.01 3.12 -8.52
CA LEU A 106 2.06 4.07 -7.40
C LEU A 106 2.64 5.43 -7.82
N GLU A 107 3.71 5.44 -8.62
CA GLU A 107 4.29 6.67 -9.19
C GLU A 107 3.29 7.40 -10.11
N ALA A 108 2.58 6.65 -10.96
CA ALA A 108 1.55 7.21 -11.84
C ALA A 108 0.38 7.82 -11.04
N VAL A 109 -0.04 7.16 -9.97
CA VAL A 109 -1.08 7.67 -9.06
C VAL A 109 -0.62 8.92 -8.33
N GLY A 110 0.59 8.93 -7.77
CA GLY A 110 1.15 10.09 -7.07
C GLY A 110 1.30 11.32 -7.97
N SER A 111 1.56 11.13 -9.26
CA SER A 111 1.73 12.22 -10.23
C SER A 111 0.42 12.72 -10.85
N SER A 112 -0.53 11.84 -11.18
CA SER A 112 -1.78 12.20 -11.86
C SER A 112 -2.92 11.24 -11.54
N TRP A 113 -3.30 11.15 -10.27
CA TRP A 113 -4.31 10.20 -9.78
C TRP A 113 -5.62 10.19 -10.57
N TYR A 114 -6.11 11.33 -11.05
CA TYR A 114 -7.38 11.43 -11.81
C TYR A 114 -7.32 10.72 -13.17
N THR A 115 -6.11 10.46 -13.68
CA THR A 115 -5.88 9.73 -14.95
C THR A 115 -5.70 8.24 -14.71
N PHE A 116 -5.19 7.85 -13.54
CA PHE A 116 -4.67 6.50 -13.27
C PHE A 116 -5.43 5.74 -12.17
N LEU A 117 -6.40 6.38 -11.50
CA LEU A 117 -7.33 5.72 -10.59
C LEU A 117 -8.69 5.53 -11.24
N HIS A 118 -9.13 4.27 -11.26
CA HIS A 118 -10.51 3.93 -11.61
C HIS A 118 -11.50 4.55 -10.59
N GLU A 119 -12.70 4.91 -11.03
CA GLU A 119 -13.72 5.58 -10.20
C GLU A 119 -14.03 4.83 -8.90
N SER A 120 -14.05 3.49 -8.94
CA SER A 120 -14.29 2.63 -7.77
C SER A 120 -13.18 2.74 -6.71
N ALA A 121 -11.98 3.17 -7.09
CA ALA A 121 -10.82 3.31 -6.22
C ALA A 121 -10.72 4.71 -5.61
N VAL A 122 -11.38 5.72 -6.19
CA VAL A 122 -11.24 7.12 -5.76
C VAL A 122 -11.63 7.30 -4.30
N GLN A 123 -12.80 6.78 -3.88
CA GLN A 123 -13.25 6.85 -2.48
C GLN A 123 -12.32 6.08 -1.52
N ALA A 124 -11.68 5.03 -2.03
CA ALA A 124 -10.80 4.15 -1.26
C ALA A 124 -9.38 4.71 -1.10
N MET A 125 -8.92 5.57 -2.01
CA MET A 125 -7.53 6.03 -2.05
C MET A 125 -7.35 7.54 -1.83
N VAL A 126 -8.37 8.35 -2.12
CA VAL A 126 -8.34 9.81 -1.90
C VAL A 126 -8.98 10.14 -0.53
N PRO A 127 -8.40 11.05 0.28
CA PRO A 127 -7.14 11.77 0.04
C PRO A 127 -5.90 11.01 0.53
N ASP A 128 -6.04 10.03 1.40
CA ASP A 128 -4.93 9.55 2.25
C ASP A 128 -3.79 8.88 1.45
N VAL A 129 -4.11 7.97 0.53
CA VAL A 129 -3.08 7.28 -0.27
C VAL A 129 -2.47 8.23 -1.28
N VAL A 130 -3.29 9.00 -1.99
CA VAL A 130 -2.82 9.93 -3.03
C VAL A 130 -1.98 11.06 -2.42
N GLY A 131 -2.41 11.61 -1.28
CA GLY A 131 -1.70 12.65 -0.56
C GLY A 131 -0.29 12.20 -0.16
N ASN A 132 -0.17 10.98 0.37
CA ASN A 132 1.12 10.42 0.81
C ASN A 132 2.02 9.95 -0.35
N LEU A 133 1.46 9.78 -1.56
CA LEU A 133 2.25 9.51 -2.76
C LEU A 133 2.68 10.81 -3.47
N ALA A 134 1.96 11.91 -3.27
CA ALA A 134 2.20 13.16 -3.98
C ALA A 134 3.52 13.81 -3.53
N GLY A 135 4.55 13.70 -4.38
CA GLY A 135 5.88 14.25 -4.10
C GLY A 135 6.75 13.40 -3.18
N ALA A 136 6.30 12.19 -2.83
CA ALA A 136 7.08 11.24 -2.06
C ALA A 136 8.13 10.52 -2.92
N THR A 137 9.22 10.10 -2.28
CA THR A 137 10.19 9.15 -2.85
C THR A 137 9.75 7.73 -2.48
N LEU A 138 9.71 6.82 -3.45
CA LEU A 138 9.44 5.42 -3.19
C LEU A 138 10.73 4.64 -2.92
N GLU A 139 10.81 4.03 -1.76
CA GLU A 139 11.88 3.09 -1.40
C GLU A 139 11.33 1.66 -1.36
N THR A 140 12.11 0.70 -1.83
CA THR A 140 11.70 -0.71 -1.94
C THR A 140 12.66 -1.61 -1.17
N TRP A 141 12.12 -2.52 -0.38
CA TRP A 141 12.87 -3.52 0.38
C TRP A 141 12.41 -4.93 0.05
N GLU A 142 13.38 -5.83 -0.02
CA GLU A 142 13.15 -7.26 -0.10
C GLU A 142 12.72 -7.79 1.27
N GLY A 143 11.58 -8.49 1.31
CA GLY A 143 10.98 -8.95 2.56
C GLY A 143 10.00 -7.97 3.19
N LEU A 144 9.43 -8.41 4.31
CA LEU A 144 8.56 -7.58 5.14
C LEU A 144 9.43 -6.88 6.16
N LEU A 145 9.29 -5.56 6.29
CA LEU A 145 9.93 -4.81 7.37
C LEU A 145 9.43 -5.36 8.71
N GLU A 146 10.30 -5.90 9.56
CA GLU A 146 9.87 -6.45 10.85
C GLU A 146 9.48 -5.31 11.80
N SER A 147 8.71 -5.62 12.85
CA SER A 147 8.30 -4.61 13.85
C SER A 147 9.49 -4.00 14.61
N HIS A 148 10.69 -4.58 14.51
CA HIS A 148 11.90 -4.15 15.23
C HIS A 148 12.89 -3.31 14.42
N ASP A 149 12.77 -3.22 13.09
CA ASP A 149 13.71 -2.46 12.25
C ASP A 149 13.42 -0.94 12.27
N ALA A 150 13.01 -0.40 13.42
CA ALA A 150 12.78 1.04 13.63
C ALA A 150 13.86 1.67 14.53
N ALA A 151 14.92 0.92 14.85
CA ALA A 151 16.03 1.39 15.66
C ALA A 151 17.37 1.08 15.00
N GLU A 152 17.63 1.71 13.85
CA GLU A 152 18.99 2.00 13.37
C GLU A 152 18.97 3.26 12.48
#